data_AF-A0A8T3PKM4-F1
#
_entry.id   AF-A0A8T3PKM4-F1
#
_cell.length_a   1.000
_cell.length_b   1.000
_cell.length_c   1.000
_cell.angle_alpha   90.00
_cell.angle_beta   90.00
_cell.angle_gamma   90.00
#
_symmetry.space_group_name_H-M   'P 1'
#
loop_
_entity.id
_entity.type
_entity.pdbx_description
1 polymer ?
#
loop_
_entity_poly.entity_id
_entity_poly.type
_entity_poly.pdbx_seq_one_letter_code
_entity_poly.pdbx_strand_id
1 'polypeptide(L)'
;METIKAPIDLTGIERYWREANGGDPYLTLYHRARTLSGSNDNVFKQNRFYTLLQMAGRALDEALPGDIAECGCWKGHSTYMVADRLQAASWPGRFFVFDSFEGGLSDKVAADRTARGDTDPEKTHTQKLFFASNYEAIEALMRPFPFVSLKAGSRPSSTASLDSSATASPWSIPQTIRWLDTGGADAAEHGAEEARDQGQEQGREKMSRHEKTDGLPDREIGRPTCG
;
A
#
# COMPACT_ATOMS: atom_id res chain seq x y z
N MET A 1 26.84 0.61 21.29
CA MET A 1 27.01 0.63 19.83
C MET A 1 26.00 1.61 19.28
N GLU A 2 26.43 2.81 18.88
CA GLU A 2 25.57 3.75 18.16
C GLU A 2 25.50 3.34 16.69
N THR A 3 24.31 2.96 16.24
CA THR A 3 24.08 2.62 14.83
C THR A 3 23.92 3.91 14.05
N ILE A 4 24.98 4.37 13.39
CA ILE A 4 24.90 5.49 12.44
C ILE A 4 24.18 4.99 11.18
N LYS A 5 22.85 5.16 11.10
CA LYS A 5 22.13 5.05 9.82
C LYS A 5 22.32 6.38 9.08
N ALA A 6 23.32 6.44 8.20
CA ALA A 6 23.42 7.56 7.27
C ALA A 6 22.12 7.63 6.43
N PRO A 7 21.54 8.83 6.21
CA PRO A 7 20.35 8.97 5.38
C PRO A 7 20.65 8.49 3.95
N ILE A 8 19.67 7.85 3.31
CA ILE A 8 19.81 7.41 1.93
C ILE A 8 19.87 8.65 1.03
N ASP A 9 20.96 8.78 0.27
CA ASP A 9 21.07 9.81 -0.76
C ASP A 9 20.23 9.43 -1.98
N LEU A 10 19.02 9.97 -2.06
CA LEU A 10 18.12 9.74 -3.18
C LEU A 10 18.58 10.48 -4.44
N THR A 11 19.36 11.55 -4.33
CA THR A 11 19.75 12.37 -5.47
C THR A 11 20.75 11.65 -6.40
N GLY A 12 21.48 10.67 -5.87
CA GLY A 12 22.32 9.76 -6.65
C GLY A 12 21.52 8.73 -7.47
N ILE A 13 20.22 8.60 -7.26
CA ILE A 13 19.35 7.69 -8.00
C ILE A 13 18.62 8.49 -9.09
N GLU A 14 18.87 8.14 -10.35
CA GLU A 14 18.42 8.88 -11.54
C GLU A 14 16.94 9.28 -11.48
N ARG A 15 16.06 8.38 -11.05
CA ARG A 15 14.62 8.61 -10.96
C ARG A 15 14.25 9.80 -10.07
N TYR A 16 14.89 9.93 -8.91
CA TYR A 16 14.63 11.02 -7.97
C TYR A 16 15.30 12.31 -8.42
N TRP A 17 16.47 12.20 -9.05
CA TRP A 17 17.09 13.36 -9.69
C TRP A 17 16.19 13.94 -10.78
N ARG A 18 15.60 13.09 -11.66
CA ARG A 18 14.66 13.52 -12.70
C ARG A 18 13.42 14.18 -12.11
N GLU A 19 12.83 13.57 -11.06
CA GLU A 19 11.70 14.17 -10.34
C GLU A 19 12.02 15.58 -9.85
N ALA A 20 13.20 15.79 -9.27
CA ALA A 20 13.64 17.11 -8.80
C ALA A 20 13.96 18.11 -9.94
N ASN A 21 14.19 17.63 -11.18
CA ASN A 21 14.73 18.43 -12.29
C ASN A 21 13.86 18.39 -13.57
N GLY A 22 12.55 18.19 -13.44
CA GLY A 22 11.64 18.16 -14.59
C GLY A 22 10.50 17.16 -14.50
N GLY A 23 10.46 16.37 -13.42
CA GLY A 23 9.45 15.36 -13.19
C GLY A 23 9.88 13.99 -13.72
N ASP A 24 9.57 12.95 -12.97
CA ASP A 24 9.67 11.56 -13.38
C ASP A 24 8.25 11.00 -13.53
N PRO A 25 7.85 10.50 -14.71
CA PRO A 25 6.48 10.04 -14.94
C PRO A 25 6.03 8.95 -13.94
N TYR A 26 6.96 8.10 -13.49
CA TYR A 26 6.65 7.09 -12.50
C TYR A 26 6.39 7.73 -11.13
N LEU A 27 7.28 8.61 -10.63
CA LEU A 27 7.09 9.24 -9.32
C LEU A 27 5.86 10.16 -9.31
N THR A 28 5.59 10.84 -10.42
CA THR A 28 4.35 11.60 -10.61
C THR A 28 3.11 10.71 -10.46
N LEU A 29 3.06 9.56 -11.14
CA LEU A 29 1.94 8.61 -11.03
C LEU A 29 1.85 8.01 -9.61
N TYR A 30 2.99 7.64 -9.01
CA TYR A 30 3.06 7.13 -7.64
C TYR A 30 2.48 8.15 -6.64
N HIS A 31 2.92 9.41 -6.70
CA HIS A 31 2.43 10.45 -5.77
C HIS A 31 0.95 10.76 -5.97
N ARG A 32 0.46 10.72 -7.22
CA ARG A 32 -0.98 10.85 -7.52
C ARG A 32 -1.77 9.70 -6.91
N ALA A 33 -1.37 8.45 -7.17
CA ALA A 33 -2.04 7.25 -6.67
C ALA A 33 -1.99 7.18 -5.13
N ARG A 34 -0.87 7.60 -4.51
CA ARG A 34 -0.74 7.74 -3.07
C ARG A 34 -1.78 8.68 -2.48
N THR A 35 -1.89 9.88 -3.08
CA THR A 35 -2.83 10.91 -2.63
C THR A 35 -4.27 10.41 -2.73
N LEU A 36 -4.64 9.79 -3.85
CA LEU A 36 -6.00 9.28 -4.06
C LEU A 36 -6.34 8.09 -3.13
N SER A 37 -5.38 7.22 -2.83
CA SER A 37 -5.59 6.05 -1.96
C SER A 37 -5.43 6.32 -0.46
N GLY A 38 -4.95 7.51 -0.05
CA GLY A 38 -4.62 7.78 1.36
C GLY A 38 -3.53 6.85 1.91
N SER A 39 -2.62 6.41 1.05
CA SER A 39 -1.52 5.51 1.39
C SER A 39 -0.33 6.23 2.03
N ASN A 40 0.40 5.54 2.91
CA ASN A 40 1.70 6.02 3.40
C ASN A 40 2.79 5.97 2.32
N ASP A 41 3.96 6.53 2.63
CA ASP A 41 5.09 6.61 1.71
C ASP A 41 6.43 6.26 2.37
N ASN A 42 7.25 5.50 1.66
CA ASN A 42 8.66 5.28 1.98
C ASN A 42 9.41 4.81 0.71
N VAL A 43 10.73 4.92 0.71
CA VAL A 43 11.57 4.58 -0.46
C VAL A 43 11.45 3.11 -0.88
N PHE A 44 11.28 2.18 0.08
CA PHE A 44 11.16 0.75 -0.22
C PHE A 44 9.84 0.44 -0.95
N LYS A 45 8.75 1.07 -0.52
CA LYS A 45 7.45 0.99 -1.20
C LYS A 45 7.52 1.57 -2.61
N GLN A 46 8.16 2.72 -2.77
CA GLN A 46 8.39 3.32 -4.09
C GLN A 46 9.20 2.38 -4.99
N ASN A 47 10.20 1.65 -4.48
CA ASN A 47 10.96 0.70 -5.29
C ASN A 47 10.16 -0.55 -5.66
N ARG A 48 9.34 -1.08 -4.74
CA ARG A 48 8.44 -2.21 -5.04
C ARG A 48 7.43 -1.85 -6.13
N PHE A 49 6.81 -0.67 -6.03
CA PHE A 49 5.82 -0.24 -7.02
C PHE A 49 6.46 0.10 -8.37
N TYR A 50 7.71 0.54 -8.37
CA TYR A 50 8.48 0.71 -9.60
C TYR A 50 8.69 -0.62 -10.30
N THR A 51 9.13 -1.63 -9.56
CA THR A 51 9.32 -2.98 -10.10
C THR A 51 7.99 -3.54 -10.63
N LEU A 52 6.90 -3.39 -9.89
CA LEU A 52 5.56 -3.79 -10.33
C LEU A 52 5.15 -3.14 -11.66
N LEU A 53 5.32 -1.82 -11.78
CA LEU A 53 4.99 -1.11 -13.02
C LEU A 53 5.89 -1.52 -14.20
N GLN A 54 7.16 -1.81 -13.94
CA GLN A 54 8.05 -2.34 -14.98
C GLN A 54 7.62 -3.74 -15.44
N MET A 55 7.17 -4.60 -14.53
CA MET A 55 6.62 -5.92 -14.88
C MET A 55 5.32 -5.81 -15.68
N ALA A 56 4.40 -4.94 -15.27
CA ALA A 56 3.17 -4.66 -16.01
C ALA A 56 3.49 -4.08 -17.41
N GLY A 57 4.44 -3.14 -17.48
CA GLY A 57 4.95 -2.60 -18.74
C GLY A 57 5.51 -3.68 -19.65
N ARG A 58 6.33 -4.59 -19.12
CA ARG A 58 6.89 -5.70 -19.90
C ARG A 58 5.82 -6.64 -20.45
N ALA A 59 4.80 -6.95 -19.65
CA ALA A 59 3.68 -7.78 -20.10
C ALA A 59 2.90 -7.13 -21.25
N LEU A 60 2.76 -5.79 -21.22
CA LEU A 60 2.16 -5.02 -22.30
C LEU A 60 3.03 -4.98 -23.56
N ASP A 61 4.34 -4.73 -23.40
CA ASP A 61 5.29 -4.64 -24.50
C ASP A 61 5.43 -5.97 -25.26
N GLU A 62 5.33 -7.09 -24.55
CA GLU A 62 5.31 -8.44 -25.14
C GLU A 62 3.92 -8.86 -25.65
N ALA A 63 2.92 -7.98 -25.53
CA ALA A 63 1.54 -8.25 -25.91
C ALA A 63 1.02 -9.59 -25.35
N LEU A 64 1.34 -9.90 -24.10
CA LEU A 64 0.98 -11.16 -23.50
C LEU A 64 -0.55 -11.30 -23.47
N PRO A 65 -1.11 -12.38 -24.05
CA PRO A 65 -2.55 -12.59 -24.03
C PRO A 65 -3.01 -12.98 -22.63
N GLY A 66 -4.21 -12.57 -22.27
CA GLY A 66 -4.88 -12.95 -21.02
C GLY A 66 -5.28 -11.76 -20.16
N ASP A 67 -5.81 -12.11 -18.99
CA ASP A 67 -6.25 -11.17 -17.97
C ASP A 67 -5.17 -11.04 -16.87
N ILE A 68 -5.23 -9.94 -16.13
CA ILE A 68 -4.30 -9.65 -15.03
C ILE A 68 -5.06 -9.81 -13.72
N ALA A 69 -4.42 -10.37 -12.70
CA ALA A 69 -4.95 -10.41 -11.35
C ALA A 69 -3.96 -9.86 -10.31
N GLU A 70 -4.49 -9.07 -9.37
CA GLU A 70 -3.83 -8.67 -8.13
C GLU A 70 -4.53 -9.35 -6.95
N CYS A 71 -3.75 -9.86 -6.00
CA CYS A 71 -4.23 -10.48 -4.76
C CYS A 71 -3.80 -9.65 -3.56
N GLY A 72 -4.76 -9.04 -2.88
CA GLY A 72 -4.55 -8.07 -1.82
C GLY A 72 -4.28 -6.69 -2.41
N CYS A 73 -5.29 -5.82 -2.37
CA CYS A 73 -5.15 -4.44 -2.84
C CYS A 73 -5.01 -3.44 -1.68
N TRP A 74 -5.42 -3.81 -0.46
CA TRP A 74 -5.43 -2.91 0.70
C TRP A 74 -6.14 -1.58 0.39
N LYS A 75 -5.38 -0.49 0.25
CA LYS A 75 -5.85 0.87 -0.10
C LYS A 75 -5.91 1.14 -1.61
N GLY A 76 -5.53 0.18 -2.46
CA GLY A 76 -5.63 0.27 -3.92
C GLY A 76 -4.57 1.14 -4.60
N HIS A 77 -3.45 1.44 -3.94
CA HIS A 77 -2.40 2.28 -4.50
C HIS A 77 -1.71 1.61 -5.71
N SER A 78 -1.20 0.39 -5.53
CA SER A 78 -0.64 -0.41 -6.63
C SER A 78 -1.68 -0.67 -7.72
N THR A 79 -2.90 -1.03 -7.32
CA THR A 79 -4.03 -1.25 -8.22
C THR A 79 -4.28 -0.06 -9.14
N TYR A 80 -4.35 1.16 -8.58
CA TYR A 80 -4.52 2.38 -9.35
C TYR A 80 -3.38 2.58 -10.36
N MET A 81 -2.13 2.39 -9.93
CA MET A 81 -0.98 2.59 -10.80
C MET A 81 -0.98 1.61 -11.98
N VAL A 82 -1.27 0.33 -11.71
CA VAL A 82 -1.36 -0.69 -12.76
C VAL A 82 -2.54 -0.38 -13.69
N ALA A 83 -3.71 -0.04 -13.17
CA ALA A 83 -4.87 0.31 -13.98
C ALA A 83 -4.61 1.54 -14.88
N ASP A 84 -3.98 2.60 -14.36
CA ASP A 84 -3.59 3.78 -15.14
C ASP A 84 -2.66 3.40 -16.31
N ARG A 85 -1.66 2.53 -16.04
CA ARG A 85 -0.74 2.04 -17.07
C ARG A 85 -1.43 1.19 -18.13
N LEU A 86 -2.34 0.29 -17.74
CA LEU A 86 -3.12 -0.56 -18.65
C LEU A 86 -4.06 0.29 -19.52
N GLN A 87 -4.71 1.31 -18.94
CA GLN A 87 -5.56 2.23 -19.66
C GLN A 87 -4.77 3.04 -20.69
N ALA A 88 -3.60 3.58 -20.31
CA ALA A 88 -2.72 4.32 -21.21
C ALA A 88 -2.25 3.47 -22.41
N ALA A 89 -2.12 2.15 -22.21
CA ALA A 89 -1.74 1.20 -23.26
C ALA A 89 -2.94 0.68 -24.08
N SER A 90 -4.18 1.12 -23.79
CA SER A 90 -5.40 0.60 -24.40
C SER A 90 -5.51 -0.94 -24.32
N TRP A 91 -5.10 -1.50 -23.19
CA TRP A 91 -5.06 -2.94 -22.99
C TRP A 91 -6.47 -3.56 -23.07
N PRO A 92 -6.68 -4.65 -23.84
CA PRO A 92 -8.01 -5.18 -24.12
C PRO A 92 -8.58 -6.14 -23.07
N GLY A 93 -7.78 -6.57 -22.09
CA GLY A 93 -8.18 -7.56 -21.09
C GLY A 93 -8.96 -7.01 -19.89
N ARG A 94 -9.17 -7.88 -18.89
CA ARG A 94 -9.81 -7.56 -17.60
C ARG A 94 -8.80 -7.57 -16.46
N PHE A 95 -8.80 -6.53 -15.63
CA PHE A 95 -7.94 -6.49 -14.45
C PHE A 95 -8.75 -6.87 -13.21
N PHE A 96 -8.52 -8.07 -12.69
CA PHE A 96 -9.19 -8.58 -11.50
C PHE A 96 -8.42 -8.23 -10.24
N VAL A 97 -9.14 -7.74 -9.23
CA VAL A 97 -8.56 -7.34 -7.96
C VAL A 97 -9.25 -8.12 -6.87
N PHE A 98 -8.54 -9.07 -6.29
CA PHE A 98 -9.04 -9.94 -5.24
C PHE A 98 -8.57 -9.40 -3.89
N ASP A 99 -9.50 -9.17 -2.97
CA ASP A 99 -9.19 -8.86 -1.57
C ASP A 99 -10.33 -9.39 -0.70
N SER A 100 -10.05 -9.60 0.58
CA SER A 100 -11.07 -10.00 1.54
C SER A 100 -12.16 -8.93 1.66
N PHE A 101 -11.76 -7.65 1.77
CA PHE A 101 -12.63 -6.55 2.20
C PHE A 101 -13.39 -6.84 3.52
N GLU A 102 -12.87 -7.78 4.33
CA GLU A 102 -13.52 -8.33 5.54
C GLU A 102 -12.69 -8.04 6.80
N GLY A 103 -12.40 -6.76 7.06
CA GLY A 103 -11.81 -6.35 8.35
C GLY A 103 -10.33 -6.73 8.55
N GLY A 104 -9.58 -6.97 7.46
CA GLY A 104 -8.13 -7.10 7.47
C GLY A 104 -7.59 -8.50 7.24
N LEU A 105 -6.43 -8.80 7.83
CA LEU A 105 -5.81 -10.13 7.71
C LEU A 105 -6.67 -11.22 8.36
N SER A 106 -6.57 -12.45 7.88
CA SER A 106 -7.19 -13.62 8.53
C SER A 106 -6.62 -13.85 9.93
N ASP A 107 -7.41 -14.46 10.82
CA ASP A 107 -6.92 -14.85 12.14
C ASP A 107 -5.79 -15.88 12.02
N LYS A 108 -4.75 -15.73 12.84
CA LYS A 108 -3.61 -16.64 12.88
C LYS A 108 -4.03 -17.98 13.47
N VAL A 109 -3.87 -19.06 12.70
CA VAL A 109 -4.06 -20.44 13.17
C VAL A 109 -2.77 -21.01 13.75
N ALA A 110 -2.84 -22.17 14.40
CA ALA A 110 -1.68 -22.80 15.04
C ALA A 110 -0.50 -23.03 14.06
N ALA A 111 -0.80 -23.34 12.80
CA ALA A 111 0.22 -23.50 11.76
C ALA A 111 1.02 -22.21 11.49
N ASP A 112 0.36 -21.04 11.48
CA ASP A 112 1.01 -19.74 11.25
C ASP A 112 1.99 -19.40 12.38
N ARG A 113 1.60 -19.71 13.62
CA ARG A 113 2.37 -19.43 14.83
C ARG A 113 3.64 -20.27 14.93
N THR A 114 3.62 -21.48 14.37
CA THR A 114 4.77 -22.38 14.37
C THR A 114 5.87 -21.90 13.40
N ALA A 115 5.48 -21.26 12.29
CA ALA A 115 6.42 -20.83 11.24
C ALA A 115 7.04 -19.44 11.50
N ARG A 116 6.28 -18.50 12.08
CA ARG A 116 6.71 -17.10 12.26
C ARG A 116 6.91 -16.68 13.71
N GLY A 117 6.80 -17.63 14.64
CA GLY A 117 6.79 -17.36 16.06
C GLY A 117 5.49 -16.72 16.52
N ASP A 118 5.16 -16.90 17.79
CA ASP A 118 3.95 -16.33 18.34
C ASP A 118 4.14 -14.84 18.61
N THR A 119 3.23 -14.01 18.10
CA THR A 119 3.20 -12.58 18.40
C THR A 119 2.11 -12.31 19.41
N ASP A 120 2.38 -11.40 20.34
CA ASP A 120 1.41 -10.84 21.28
C ASP A 120 0.02 -10.63 20.63
N PRO A 121 -1.08 -11.14 21.23
CA PRO A 121 -2.43 -11.04 20.67
C PRO A 121 -2.84 -9.62 20.28
N GLU A 122 -2.50 -8.62 21.09
CA GLU A 122 -2.81 -7.21 20.83
C GLU A 122 -2.10 -6.69 19.57
N LYS A 123 -0.84 -7.07 19.37
CA LYS A 123 -0.09 -6.75 18.15
C LYS A 123 -0.69 -7.43 16.93
N THR A 124 -1.13 -8.67 17.07
CA THR A 124 -1.80 -9.43 16.00
C THR A 124 -3.10 -8.74 15.60
N HIS A 125 -3.89 -8.30 16.57
CA HIS A 125 -5.14 -7.60 16.32
C HIS A 125 -4.91 -6.24 15.65
N THR A 126 -3.96 -5.45 16.15
CA THR A 126 -3.59 -4.16 15.57
C THR A 126 -3.11 -4.30 14.12
N GLN A 127 -2.25 -5.30 13.86
CA GLN A 127 -1.76 -5.59 12.50
C GLN A 127 -2.91 -6.01 11.57
N LYS A 128 -3.82 -6.85 12.05
CA LYS A 128 -5.02 -7.25 11.29
C LYS A 128 -5.82 -6.03 10.86
N LEU A 129 -6.17 -5.15 11.79
CA LEU A 129 -6.95 -3.94 11.51
C LEU A 129 -6.22 -2.95 10.59
N PHE A 130 -4.90 -2.83 10.71
CA PHE A 130 -4.10 -1.93 9.86
C PHE A 130 -4.23 -2.27 8.37
N PHE A 131 -4.30 -3.57 8.05
CA PHE A 131 -4.45 -4.07 6.68
C PHE A 131 -5.91 -4.23 6.23
N ALA A 132 -6.87 -3.68 6.97
CA ALA A 132 -8.26 -3.66 6.53
C ALA A 132 -8.41 -2.84 5.23
N SER A 133 -9.00 -3.47 4.21
CA SER A 133 -9.41 -2.86 2.96
C SER A 133 -10.90 -2.47 3.04
N ASN A 134 -11.27 -1.35 2.44
CA ASN A 134 -12.65 -0.87 2.38
C ASN A 134 -13.14 -0.95 0.93
N TYR A 135 -14.10 -1.83 0.65
CA TYR A 135 -14.55 -2.11 -0.71
C TYR A 135 -15.05 -0.84 -1.42
N GLU A 136 -15.90 -0.05 -0.77
CA GLU A 136 -16.52 1.15 -1.34
C GLU A 136 -15.47 2.21 -1.71
N ALA A 137 -14.45 2.38 -0.88
CA ALA A 137 -13.34 3.29 -1.13
C ALA A 137 -12.52 2.85 -2.35
N ILE A 138 -12.24 1.54 -2.48
CA ILE A 138 -11.53 1.01 -3.66
C ILE A 138 -12.40 1.10 -4.90
N GLU A 139 -13.70 0.81 -4.80
CA GLU A 139 -14.63 0.92 -5.92
C GLU A 139 -14.72 2.36 -6.44
N ALA A 140 -14.83 3.34 -5.53
CA ALA A 140 -14.81 4.75 -5.88
C ALA A 140 -13.49 5.16 -6.53
N LEU A 141 -12.35 4.66 -6.02
CA LEU A 141 -11.02 4.90 -6.57
C LEU A 141 -10.86 4.30 -7.97
N MET A 142 -11.45 3.12 -8.22
CA MET A 142 -11.36 2.38 -9.49
C MET A 142 -12.39 2.82 -10.53
N ARG A 143 -13.34 3.71 -10.19
CA ARG A 143 -14.39 4.20 -11.09
C ARG A 143 -13.89 4.68 -12.47
N PRO A 144 -12.71 5.31 -12.62
CA PRO A 144 -12.17 5.70 -13.94
C PRO A 144 -11.76 4.52 -14.84
N PHE A 145 -11.70 3.30 -14.31
CA PHE A 145 -11.15 2.11 -14.98
C PHE A 145 -12.21 1.00 -15.11
N PRO A 146 -13.12 1.06 -16.11
CA PRO A 146 -14.24 0.11 -16.23
C PRO A 146 -13.82 -1.34 -16.55
N PHE A 147 -12.56 -1.56 -16.91
CA PHE A 147 -11.97 -2.89 -17.10
C PHE A 147 -11.47 -3.53 -15.79
N VAL A 148 -11.45 -2.78 -14.69
CA VAL A 148 -11.11 -3.28 -13.36
C VAL A 148 -12.34 -3.95 -12.75
N SER A 149 -12.14 -5.08 -12.08
CA SER A 149 -13.21 -5.82 -11.40
C SER A 149 -12.77 -6.25 -10.02
N LEU A 150 -13.39 -5.66 -9.00
CA LEU A 150 -13.18 -6.03 -7.62
C LEU A 150 -13.89 -7.36 -7.33
N LYS A 151 -13.18 -8.25 -6.64
CA LYS A 151 -13.65 -9.58 -6.27
C LYS A 151 -13.47 -9.72 -4.76
N ALA A 152 -14.58 -9.58 -4.05
CA ALA A 152 -14.60 -9.78 -2.60
C ALA A 152 -14.53 -11.26 -2.25
N GLY A 153 -13.64 -11.59 -1.32
CA GLY A 153 -13.46 -12.93 -0.78
C GLY A 153 -12.01 -13.20 -0.38
N SER A 154 -11.83 -14.04 0.63
CA SER A 154 -10.51 -14.58 0.96
C SER A 154 -9.90 -15.28 -0.26
N ARG A 155 -8.56 -15.21 -0.40
CA ARG A 155 -7.74 -15.83 -1.46
C ARG A 155 -8.42 -17.12 -1.96
N PRO A 156 -8.61 -17.33 -3.28
CA PRO A 156 -9.38 -18.48 -3.77
C PRO A 156 -8.84 -19.77 -3.15
N SER A 157 -9.62 -20.34 -2.23
CA SER A 157 -9.32 -21.67 -1.72
C SER A 157 -9.66 -22.63 -2.84
N SER A 158 -8.62 -23.32 -3.30
CA SER A 158 -8.63 -24.41 -4.27
C SER A 158 -8.27 -24.05 -5.72
N THR A 159 -7.18 -24.69 -6.14
CA THR A 159 -6.91 -25.16 -7.51
C THR A 159 -7.87 -26.29 -7.94
N ALA A 160 -9.01 -26.47 -7.26
CA ALA A 160 -9.95 -27.56 -7.53
C ALA A 160 -11.04 -27.09 -8.52
N SER A 161 -10.66 -27.05 -9.79
CA SER A 161 -11.47 -27.54 -10.92
C SER A 161 -10.75 -27.19 -12.23
N LEU A 162 -9.67 -27.92 -12.50
CA LEU A 162 -9.14 -28.09 -13.85
C LEU A 162 -9.89 -29.22 -14.60
N ASP A 163 -11.18 -29.40 -14.34
CA ASP A 163 -11.96 -30.44 -14.99
C ASP A 163 -13.17 -29.86 -15.72
N SER A 164 -13.18 -30.12 -17.02
CA SER A 164 -14.18 -29.68 -17.98
C SER A 164 -15.49 -30.44 -17.78
N SER A 165 -16.38 -29.94 -16.94
CA SER A 165 -17.80 -30.26 -17.11
C SER A 165 -18.69 -29.12 -16.61
N ALA A 166 -19.68 -28.82 -17.43
CA ALA A 166 -20.56 -27.68 -17.31
C ALA A 166 -21.51 -27.81 -16.11
N THR A 167 -21.14 -27.19 -15.01
CA THR A 167 -22.05 -26.47 -14.09
C THR A 167 -21.20 -25.43 -13.36
N ALA A 168 -21.02 -24.27 -13.99
CA ALA A 168 -20.10 -23.24 -13.53
C ALA A 168 -20.56 -22.63 -12.20
N SER A 169 -19.79 -22.88 -11.15
CA SER A 169 -19.70 -21.99 -10.00
C SER A 169 -19.38 -20.57 -10.48
N PRO A 170 -19.92 -19.51 -9.84
CA PRO A 170 -19.60 -18.11 -10.19
C PRO A 170 -18.10 -17.76 -10.05
N TRP A 171 -17.28 -18.71 -9.58
CA TRP A 171 -15.84 -18.61 -9.37
C TRP A 171 -14.99 -19.30 -10.43
N SER A 172 -15.54 -19.57 -11.62
CA SER A 172 -14.75 -20.14 -12.72
C SER A 172 -13.73 -19.12 -13.22
N ILE A 173 -12.48 -19.25 -12.79
CA ILE A 173 -11.36 -18.41 -13.22
C ILE A 173 -10.99 -18.77 -14.67
N PRO A 174 -10.94 -17.83 -15.62
CA PRO A 174 -10.47 -18.11 -16.97
C PRO A 174 -9.02 -18.64 -16.95
N GLN A 175 -8.73 -19.62 -17.80
CA GLN A 175 -7.44 -20.33 -17.90
C GLN A 175 -6.22 -19.44 -18.26
N THR A 176 -6.36 -18.12 -18.32
CA THR A 176 -5.35 -17.16 -18.82
C THR A 176 -4.96 -16.09 -17.80
N ILE A 177 -5.30 -16.23 -16.52
CA ILE A 177 -4.90 -15.26 -15.48
C ILE A 177 -3.42 -15.40 -15.14
N ARG A 178 -2.67 -14.29 -15.27
CA ARG A 178 -1.31 -14.16 -14.73
C ARG A 178 -1.33 -13.35 -13.43
N TRP A 179 -0.63 -13.86 -12.41
CA TRP A 179 -0.56 -13.26 -11.09
C TRP A 179 0.54 -12.20 -11.01
N LEU A 180 0.18 -11.01 -10.54
CA LEU A 180 1.14 -10.02 -10.04
C LEU A 180 1.20 -10.17 -8.51
N ASP A 181 2.28 -10.77 -8.00
CA ASP A 181 2.55 -10.81 -6.56
C ASP A 181 3.17 -9.47 -6.13
N THR A 182 2.51 -8.76 -5.22
CA THR A 182 2.99 -7.48 -4.66
C THR A 182 3.80 -7.66 -3.37
N GLY A 183 4.13 -8.91 -2.99
CA GLY A 183 5.03 -9.21 -1.87
C GLY A 183 4.37 -8.98 -0.50
N GLY A 184 3.16 -9.50 -0.31
CA GLY A 184 2.40 -9.34 0.93
C GLY A 184 3.07 -9.92 2.19
N ALA A 185 4.05 -10.83 2.03
CA ALA A 185 4.74 -11.46 3.15
C ALA A 185 5.71 -10.52 3.90
N ASP A 186 6.43 -9.66 3.18
CA ASP A 186 7.41 -8.71 3.75
C ASP A 186 6.76 -7.38 4.16
N ALA A 187 5.60 -7.05 3.56
CA ALA A 187 4.78 -5.90 3.94
C ALA A 187 4.28 -6.00 5.40
N ALA A 188 4.11 -7.22 5.92
CA ALA A 188 3.69 -7.45 7.29
C ALA A 188 4.80 -7.10 8.31
N GLU A 189 6.07 -7.36 8.01
CA GLU A 189 7.20 -7.05 8.89
C GLU A 189 7.52 -5.55 8.89
N HIS A 190 7.59 -4.93 7.71
CA HIS A 190 7.77 -3.48 7.61
C HIS A 190 6.56 -2.69 8.12
N GLY A 191 5.34 -3.19 7.90
CA GLY A 191 4.13 -2.58 8.47
C GLY A 191 4.08 -2.69 10.01
N ALA A 192 4.64 -3.76 10.59
CA ALA A 192 4.79 -3.89 12.04
C ALA A 192 5.89 -3.00 12.62
N GLU A 193 6.95 -2.70 11.86
CA GLU A 193 7.98 -1.72 12.24
C GLU A 193 7.46 -0.28 12.11
N GLU A 194 6.73 0.06 11.05
CA GLU A 194 6.06 1.36 10.88
C GLU A 194 5.00 1.63 11.97
N ALA A 195 4.23 0.60 12.38
CA ALA A 195 3.28 0.73 13.49
C ALA A 195 3.99 0.96 14.84
N ARG A 196 5.24 0.49 15.02
CA ARG A 196 6.05 0.76 16.23
C ARG A 196 6.53 2.20 16.28
N ASP A 197 7.02 2.73 15.17
CA ASP A 197 7.54 4.11 15.10
C ASP A 197 6.42 5.14 15.35
N GLN A 198 5.22 4.92 14.78
CA GLN A 198 4.07 5.81 14.98
C GLN A 198 3.50 5.75 16.40
N GLY A 199 3.53 4.58 17.05
CA GLY A 199 3.10 4.42 18.44
C GLY A 199 4.02 5.15 19.43
N GLN A 200 5.33 5.22 19.17
CA GLN A 200 6.28 5.93 20.01
C GLN A 200 6.18 7.46 19.87
N GLU A 201 5.91 7.96 18.66
CA GLU A 201 5.79 9.40 18.40
C GLU A 201 4.53 10.01 19.05
N GLN A 202 3.38 9.32 18.98
CA GLN A 202 2.14 9.76 19.66
C GLN A 202 2.26 9.70 21.20
N GLY A 203 3.07 8.79 21.74
CA GLY A 203 3.37 8.73 23.18
C GLY A 203 4.19 9.93 23.68
N ARG A 204 5.16 10.40 22.89
CA ARG A 204 5.96 11.60 23.19
C ARG A 204 5.13 12.88 23.13
N GLU A 205 4.24 13.00 22.15
CA GLU A 205 3.41 14.20 21.99
C GLU A 205 2.39 14.37 23.13
N LYS A 206 1.86 13.26 23.66
CA LYS A 206 0.97 13.28 24.84
C LYS A 206 1.70 13.65 26.13
N MET A 207 2.97 13.29 26.31
CA MET A 207 3.75 13.72 27.48
C MET A 207 4.15 15.20 27.41
N SER A 208 4.40 15.73 26.21
CA SER A 208 4.78 17.15 26.03
C SER A 208 3.64 18.14 26.32
N ARG A 209 2.37 17.72 26.31
CA ARG A 209 1.22 18.61 26.58
C ARG A 209 0.86 18.78 28.06
N HIS A 210 1.52 18.06 28.98
CA HIS A 210 1.21 18.13 30.41
C HIS A 210 2.15 19.02 31.24
N GLU A 211 3.10 19.74 30.62
CA GLU A 211 4.15 20.49 31.36
C GLU A 211 4.22 22.00 31.07
N LYS A 212 3.14 22.66 30.61
CA LYS A 212 3.14 24.12 30.45
C LYS A 212 1.86 24.80 30.92
N THR A 213 1.70 24.87 32.24
CA THR A 213 0.93 25.95 32.88
C THR A 213 1.56 26.26 34.23
N ASP A 214 2.61 27.08 34.25
CA ASP A 214 2.95 27.87 35.43
C ASP A 214 3.53 29.22 34.99
N GLY A 215 2.95 30.27 35.57
CA GLY A 215 2.92 31.64 35.06
C GLY A 215 4.25 32.41 35.07
N LEU A 216 4.29 33.44 34.24
CA LEU A 216 5.27 34.52 34.29
C LEU A 216 4.55 35.84 34.52
N PRO A 217 5.02 36.71 35.42
CA PRO A 217 4.38 38.00 35.69
C PRO A 217 4.76 39.06 34.65
N ASP A 218 3.78 39.91 34.35
CA ASP A 218 3.87 41.09 33.48
C ASP A 218 5.00 42.03 33.91
N ARG A 219 5.85 42.42 32.94
CA ARG A 219 6.74 43.58 33.07
C ARG A 219 6.28 44.67 32.10
N GLU A 220 5.81 45.77 32.69
CA GLU A 220 5.54 47.04 32.01
C GLU A 220 6.82 47.56 31.33
N ILE A 221 6.72 47.84 30.03
CA ILE A 221 7.76 48.54 29.26
C ILE A 221 7.31 49.98 29.08
N GLY A 222 7.96 50.89 29.80
CA GLY A 222 7.80 52.34 29.67
C GLY A 222 8.29 52.85 28.30
N ARG A 223 7.52 53.76 27.70
CA ARG A 223 7.88 54.48 26.47
C ARG A 223 8.79 55.68 26.79
N PRO A 224 9.80 55.99 25.96
CA PRO A 224 10.50 57.26 26.07
C PRO A 224 9.75 58.38 25.34
N THR A 225 9.66 59.53 26.01
CA THR A 225 9.17 60.80 25.47
C THR A 225 10.22 61.48 24.60
N CYS A 226 9.78 62.07 23.49
CA CYS A 226 10.58 62.87 22.58
C CYS A 226 11.11 64.16 23.25
N GLY A 227 12.36 64.49 22.95
CA GLY A 227 13.01 65.78 23.17
C GLY A 227 14.05 65.99 22.07
#